data_AF-A0A963T9P4-F1
#
_entry.id   AF-A0A963T9P4-F1
#
_cell.length_a   1.000
_cell.length_b   1.000
_cell.length_c   1.000
_cell.angle_alpha   90.00
_cell.angle_beta   90.00
_cell.angle_gamma   90.00
#
_symmetry.space_group_name_H-M   'P 1'
#
loop_
_entity.id
_entity.type
_entity.pdbx_description
1 polymer ?
#
loop_
_entity_poly.entity_id
_entity_poly.type
_entity_poly.pdbx_seq_one_letter_code
_entity_poly.pdbx_strand_id
1 'polypeptide(L)'
;LLRLDVGDDPLPVLDLADSDTAQVGDLVLAIGNPFGVGQTVTSGIISANARTKLSGSEVDVFLQTDAAINPGNSGGALLSMDGRVVGINTAIYSKSGGSMGIGFAIPSNLVKAYVAGVEAGHGGLVRPWLGAWGQGVTSDIAASLGMDRPAGILINDIYKGGPADRAGLKVGDVVRAVNGQEVDEPASLRYRVSTLAIGGEAKLNVWRRGRETSLDVALRPPPEDPPRDVTELSGRNPLAGATVANMSPAFAEEVGLDTMERGVIVVEVRRGSSADRVGFEPGDFVRGVNGRDVKTVADLRQALQSGAARWGLAIQRGDKVHNLVIDR
;
A
#
# COMPACT_ATOMS: atom_id res chain seq x y z
N LEU A 1 -1.84 17.25 -7.55
CA LEU A 1 -1.65 17.76 -8.93
C LEU A 1 -2.21 19.18 -8.98
N LEU A 2 -1.54 20.11 -9.66
CA LEU A 2 -2.02 21.50 -9.82
C LEU A 2 -2.29 21.77 -11.30
N ARG A 3 -3.23 22.66 -11.59
CA ARG A 3 -3.52 23.14 -12.95
C ARG A 3 -3.23 24.64 -12.99
N LEU A 4 -2.34 25.04 -13.89
CA LEU A 4 -2.08 26.45 -14.20
C LEU A 4 -3.00 26.88 -15.34
N ASP A 5 -3.54 28.09 -15.25
CA ASP A 5 -4.22 28.75 -16.36
C ASP A 5 -3.20 29.59 -17.12
N VAL A 6 -2.95 29.23 -18.38
CA VAL A 6 -1.88 29.79 -19.22
C VAL A 6 -2.42 30.43 -20.50
N GLY A 7 -3.75 30.53 -20.63
CA GLY A 7 -4.39 30.97 -21.86
C GLY A 7 -4.01 30.10 -23.06
N ASP A 8 -3.63 30.74 -24.16
CA ASP A 8 -3.24 30.09 -25.42
C ASP A 8 -1.71 29.86 -25.54
N ASP A 9 -0.93 30.23 -24.52
CA ASP A 9 0.54 30.14 -24.54
C ASP A 9 1.01 28.83 -23.89
N PRO A 10 1.46 27.83 -24.67
CA PRO A 10 1.93 26.58 -24.10
C PRO A 10 3.23 26.79 -23.32
N LEU A 11 3.28 26.25 -22.09
CA LEU A 11 4.50 26.22 -21.29
C LEU A 11 5.44 25.10 -21.78
N PRO A 12 6.77 25.30 -21.68
CA PRO A 12 7.72 24.22 -21.88
C PRO A 12 7.51 23.11 -20.83
N VAL A 13 7.58 21.86 -21.27
CA VAL A 13 7.43 20.67 -20.42
C VAL A 13 8.67 19.78 -20.52
N LEU A 14 8.90 18.98 -19.48
CA LEU A 14 9.93 17.95 -19.46
C LEU A 14 9.30 16.57 -19.60
N ASP A 15 9.96 15.70 -20.36
CA ASP A 15 9.55 14.31 -20.47
C ASP A 15 9.92 13.51 -19.22
N LEU A 16 9.05 12.56 -18.85
CA LEU A 16 9.35 11.57 -17.82
C LEU A 16 10.23 10.46 -18.41
N ALA A 17 11.34 10.16 -17.74
CA ALA A 17 12.13 8.96 -18.02
C ALA A 17 11.45 7.70 -17.48
N ASP A 18 11.89 6.53 -17.93
CA ASP A 18 11.59 5.27 -17.25
C ASP A 18 12.53 5.11 -16.06
N SER A 19 12.02 5.33 -14.84
CA SER A 19 12.81 5.25 -13.62
C SER A 19 13.36 3.85 -13.32
N ASP A 20 12.83 2.80 -13.96
CA ASP A 20 13.32 1.43 -13.77
C ASP A 20 14.64 1.18 -14.51
N THR A 21 15.00 2.06 -15.43
CA THR A 21 16.28 2.01 -16.15
C THR A 21 17.41 2.70 -15.39
N ALA A 22 17.09 3.49 -14.35
CA ALA A 22 18.08 4.18 -13.54
C ALA A 22 18.92 3.19 -12.73
N GLN A 23 20.24 3.38 -12.73
CA GLN A 23 21.19 2.52 -12.04
C GLN A 23 21.94 3.29 -10.96
N VAL A 24 22.35 2.58 -9.91
CA VAL A 24 23.25 3.13 -8.89
C VAL A 24 24.56 3.55 -9.57
N GLY A 25 24.93 4.81 -9.39
CA GLY A 25 26.09 5.45 -10.05
C GLY A 25 25.72 6.36 -11.21
N ASP A 26 24.49 6.32 -11.72
CA ASP A 26 24.05 7.24 -12.78
C ASP A 26 24.09 8.68 -12.29
N LEU A 27 24.70 9.57 -13.09
CA LEU A 27 24.74 11.00 -12.81
C LEU A 27 23.34 11.61 -12.92
N VAL A 28 23.00 12.47 -11.97
CA VAL A 28 21.72 13.20 -11.92
C VAL A 28 21.89 14.66 -11.54
N LEU A 29 20.92 15.48 -11.95
CA LEU A 29 20.78 16.88 -11.53
C LEU A 29 19.50 17.06 -10.73
N ALA A 30 19.58 17.66 -9.54
CA ALA A 30 18.41 18.09 -8.79
C ALA A 30 18.15 19.59 -9.04
N ILE A 31 16.92 19.93 -9.41
CA ILE A 31 16.48 21.31 -9.66
C ILE A 31 15.37 21.67 -8.68
N GLY A 32 15.45 22.84 -8.07
CA GLY A 32 14.44 23.35 -7.14
C GLY A 32 14.70 24.79 -6.71
N ASN A 33 14.01 25.26 -5.66
CA ASN A 33 14.18 26.59 -5.09
C ASN A 33 14.55 26.49 -3.60
N PRO A 34 15.79 26.05 -3.28
CA PRO A 34 16.17 25.76 -1.91
C PRO A 34 16.18 27.05 -1.07
N PHE A 35 15.53 27.02 0.09
CA PHE A 35 15.41 28.15 1.02
C PHE A 35 14.87 29.46 0.39
N GLY A 36 14.25 29.39 -0.79
CA GLY A 36 13.71 30.55 -1.49
C GLY A 36 14.74 31.45 -2.18
N VAL A 37 15.99 31.01 -2.35
CA VAL A 37 17.06 31.85 -2.95
C VAL A 37 16.99 31.98 -4.47
N GLY A 38 16.07 31.24 -5.10
CA GLY A 38 15.89 31.16 -6.55
C GLY A 38 16.16 29.75 -7.09
N GLN A 39 15.85 29.56 -8.37
CA GLN A 39 16.07 28.29 -9.05
C GLN A 39 17.55 27.90 -8.97
N THR A 40 17.82 26.74 -8.37
CA THR A 40 19.16 26.22 -8.12
C THR A 40 19.26 24.82 -8.70
N VAL A 41 20.42 24.52 -9.28
CA VAL A 41 20.76 23.19 -9.80
C VAL A 41 21.91 22.64 -8.96
N THR A 42 21.77 21.40 -8.52
CA THR A 42 22.83 20.63 -7.85
C THR A 42 23.02 19.31 -8.58
N SER A 43 24.22 18.74 -8.51
CA SER A 43 24.55 17.47 -9.17
C SER A 43 24.91 16.40 -8.15
N GLY A 44 24.67 15.15 -8.52
CA GLY A 44 25.08 13.97 -7.77
C GLY A 44 24.93 12.72 -8.61
N ILE A 45 24.81 11.59 -7.95
CA ILE A 45 24.49 10.30 -8.54
C ILE A 45 23.23 9.70 -7.93
N ILE A 46 22.67 8.69 -8.58
CA ILE A 46 21.79 7.74 -7.92
C ILE A 46 22.62 6.91 -6.94
N SER A 47 22.39 7.08 -5.65
CA SER A 47 23.12 6.39 -4.59
C SER A 47 22.51 5.03 -4.23
N ALA A 48 21.20 4.87 -4.43
CA ALA A 48 20.48 3.62 -4.21
C ALA A 48 19.14 3.65 -4.94
N ASN A 49 18.72 2.49 -5.44
CA ASN A 49 17.39 2.29 -5.99
C ASN A 49 16.44 1.76 -4.93
N ALA A 50 15.17 2.12 -5.05
CA ALA A 50 14.06 1.52 -4.33
C ALA A 50 14.25 1.37 -2.81
N ARG A 51 14.74 2.42 -2.13
CA ARG A 51 14.78 2.39 -0.67
C ARG A 51 13.38 2.39 -0.08
N THR A 52 13.13 1.39 0.74
CA THR A 52 11.93 1.26 1.55
C THR A 52 12.21 1.79 2.95
N LYS A 53 11.21 2.43 3.57
CA LYS A 53 11.25 3.03 4.93
C LYS A 53 11.90 4.42 5.04
N LEU A 54 11.20 5.46 4.57
CA LEU A 54 11.13 6.70 5.35
C LEU A 54 9.94 6.61 6.30
N SER A 55 10.18 6.78 7.60
CA SER A 55 9.12 6.81 8.61
C SER A 55 8.12 7.94 8.29
N GLY A 56 6.83 7.60 8.15
CA GLY A 56 5.76 8.58 7.94
C GLY A 56 5.45 8.96 6.49
N SER A 57 5.96 8.23 5.48
CA SER A 57 5.54 8.40 4.08
C SER A 57 4.55 7.33 3.64
N GLU A 58 3.50 7.72 2.89
CA GLU A 58 2.59 6.80 2.17
C GLU A 58 3.26 6.16 0.93
N VAL A 59 4.48 6.60 0.59
CA VAL A 59 5.27 6.09 -0.52
C VAL A 59 6.41 5.25 0.04
N ASP A 60 6.38 3.95 -0.29
CA ASP A 60 7.35 2.99 0.23
C ASP A 60 8.63 2.90 -0.60
N VAL A 61 8.77 3.62 -1.71
CA VAL A 61 9.89 3.43 -2.65
C VAL A 61 10.41 4.77 -3.17
N PHE A 62 11.69 5.04 -2.92
CA PHE A 62 12.40 6.22 -3.37
C PHE A 62 13.65 5.86 -4.17
N LEU A 63 14.00 6.74 -5.12
CA LEU A 63 15.38 6.88 -5.59
C LEU A 63 16.16 7.67 -4.55
N GLN A 64 17.33 7.17 -4.13
CA GLN A 64 18.24 7.92 -3.29
C GLN A 64 19.28 8.63 -4.16
N THR A 65 19.62 9.87 -3.82
CA THR A 65 20.70 10.63 -4.43
C THR A 65 21.53 11.37 -3.40
N ASP A 66 22.79 11.62 -3.72
CA ASP A 66 23.69 12.49 -2.95
C ASP A 66 23.71 13.93 -3.49
N ALA A 67 22.98 14.21 -4.59
CA ALA A 67 22.75 15.56 -5.05
C ALA A 67 22.17 16.40 -3.91
N ALA A 68 22.69 17.62 -3.74
CA ALA A 68 22.30 18.45 -2.61
C ALA A 68 20.84 18.87 -2.71
N ILE A 69 19.99 18.27 -1.88
CA ILE A 69 18.57 18.58 -1.73
C ILE A 69 18.37 19.26 -0.37
N ASN A 70 17.66 20.39 -0.35
CA ASN A 70 17.36 21.16 0.85
C ASN A 70 15.86 21.53 0.89
N PRO A 71 15.32 21.94 2.05
CA PRO A 71 13.98 22.53 2.11
C PRO A 71 13.78 23.59 1.00
N GLY A 72 12.69 23.46 0.23
CA GLY A 72 12.44 24.27 -0.98
C GLY A 72 12.74 23.57 -2.31
N ASN A 73 13.47 22.44 -2.30
CA ASN A 73 13.58 21.57 -3.47
C ASN A 73 12.42 20.58 -3.60
N SER A 74 11.60 20.40 -2.57
CA SER A 74 10.44 19.50 -2.59
C SER A 74 9.48 19.86 -3.73
N GLY A 75 9.11 18.86 -4.53
CA GLY A 75 8.31 19.03 -5.75
C GLY A 75 9.13 19.35 -7.00
N GLY A 76 10.42 19.67 -6.86
CA GLY A 76 11.33 19.90 -7.98
C GLY A 76 11.81 18.61 -8.66
N ALA A 77 12.42 18.74 -9.84
CA ALA A 77 12.82 17.59 -10.65
C ALA A 77 14.18 17.02 -10.25
N LEU A 78 14.29 15.69 -10.32
CA LEU A 78 15.55 14.96 -10.43
C LEU A 78 15.68 14.50 -11.89
N LEU A 79 16.71 14.98 -12.57
CA LEU A 79 16.93 14.76 -14.00
C LEU A 79 18.09 13.79 -14.25
N SER A 80 17.91 12.90 -15.21
CA SER A 80 19.02 12.19 -15.85
C SER A 80 19.79 13.13 -16.79
N MET A 81 21.01 12.73 -17.18
CA MET A 81 21.88 13.57 -18.03
C MET A 81 21.34 13.82 -19.45
N ASP A 82 20.35 13.06 -19.89
CA ASP A 82 19.62 13.28 -21.14
C ASP A 82 18.46 14.29 -21.01
N GLY A 83 18.33 14.94 -19.84
CA GLY A 83 17.34 16.00 -19.59
C GLY A 83 15.95 15.51 -19.23
N ARG A 84 15.74 14.20 -19.04
CA ARG A 84 14.44 13.63 -18.66
C ARG A 84 14.28 13.51 -17.15
N VAL A 85 13.05 13.59 -16.67
CA VAL A 85 12.73 13.50 -15.23
C VAL A 85 12.73 12.04 -14.81
N VAL A 86 13.72 11.65 -13.98
CA VAL A 86 13.82 10.30 -13.40
C VAL A 86 13.12 10.22 -12.04
N GLY A 87 12.91 11.37 -11.37
CA GLY A 87 12.12 11.43 -10.14
C GLY A 87 11.77 12.84 -9.70
N ILE A 88 10.98 12.94 -8.62
CA ILE A 88 10.55 14.20 -8.00
C ILE A 88 11.12 14.29 -6.59
N ASN A 89 11.95 15.30 -6.34
CA ASN A 89 12.59 15.54 -5.06
C ASN A 89 11.54 15.70 -3.97
N THR A 90 11.63 14.93 -2.89
CA THR A 90 10.56 14.84 -1.90
C THR A 90 11.07 15.11 -0.49
N ALA A 91 12.11 14.39 -0.08
CA ALA A 91 12.59 14.40 1.30
C ALA A 91 14.11 14.27 1.38
N ILE A 92 14.65 14.51 2.57
CA ILE A 92 16.05 14.25 2.91
C ILE A 92 16.14 13.55 4.25
N TYR A 93 17.18 12.76 4.44
CA TYR A 93 17.62 12.40 5.79
C TYR A 93 18.56 13.49 6.30
N SER A 94 18.17 14.16 7.38
CA SER A 94 18.99 15.22 7.98
C SER A 94 18.83 15.27 9.48
N LYS A 95 19.93 15.63 10.17
CA LYS A 95 19.95 15.99 11.60
C LYS A 95 20.03 17.50 11.83
N SER A 96 20.43 18.26 10.81
CA SER A 96 20.63 19.72 10.88
C SER A 96 19.54 20.51 10.17
N GLY A 97 18.70 19.84 9.37
CA GLY A 97 17.74 20.47 8.47
C GLY A 97 18.30 20.77 7.06
N GLY A 98 19.60 20.57 6.84
CA GLY A 98 20.25 20.70 5.53
C GLY A 98 20.69 19.36 4.94
N SER A 99 21.06 19.35 3.65
CA SER A 99 21.59 18.17 2.97
C SER A 99 22.80 17.59 3.69
N MET A 100 22.81 16.27 3.86
CA MET A 100 23.95 15.48 4.32
C MET A 100 24.38 14.45 3.25
N GLY A 101 24.01 14.67 1.99
CA GLY A 101 24.24 13.73 0.88
C GLY A 101 23.29 12.53 0.87
N ILE A 102 22.11 12.65 1.51
CA ILE A 102 21.08 11.61 1.54
C ILE A 102 19.72 12.26 1.23
N GLY A 103 19.44 12.39 -0.07
CA GLY A 103 18.17 12.88 -0.59
C GLY A 103 17.32 11.77 -1.21
N PHE A 104 16.00 12.00 -1.25
CA PHE A 104 15.01 11.05 -1.75
C PHE A 104 14.10 11.68 -2.78
N ALA A 105 13.94 10.99 -3.90
CA ALA A 105 13.02 11.37 -4.97
C ALA A 105 12.00 10.26 -5.23
N ILE A 106 10.74 10.63 -5.44
CA ILE A 106 9.70 9.71 -5.89
C ILE A 106 10.00 9.34 -7.35
N PRO A 107 10.08 8.05 -7.72
CA PRO A 107 10.39 7.63 -9.09
C PRO A 107 9.36 8.13 -10.11
N SER A 108 9.81 8.51 -11.31
CA SER A 108 8.96 9.03 -12.39
C SER A 108 7.85 8.06 -12.81
N ASN A 109 8.07 6.74 -12.76
CA ASN A 109 7.03 5.75 -13.07
C ASN A 109 5.84 5.83 -12.10
N LEU A 110 6.08 6.13 -10.81
CA LEU A 110 5.02 6.33 -9.84
C LEU A 110 4.25 7.63 -10.09
N VAL A 111 4.98 8.69 -10.45
CA VAL A 111 4.36 9.97 -10.85
C VAL A 111 3.47 9.78 -12.07
N LYS A 112 3.96 9.04 -13.09
CA LYS A 112 3.21 8.71 -14.31
C LYS A 112 1.92 7.95 -13.97
N ALA A 113 1.99 6.94 -13.12
CA ALA A 113 0.83 6.18 -12.68
C ALA A 113 -0.18 7.05 -11.90
N TYR A 114 0.30 7.95 -11.05
CA TYR A 114 -0.56 8.89 -10.32
C TYR A 114 -1.28 9.86 -11.27
N VAL A 115 -0.55 10.46 -12.22
CA VAL A 115 -1.13 11.38 -13.22
C VAL A 115 -2.19 10.67 -14.05
N ALA A 116 -1.90 9.47 -14.56
CA ALA A 116 -2.85 8.68 -15.32
C ALA A 116 -4.14 8.39 -14.54
N GLY A 117 -4.04 8.11 -13.23
CA GLY A 117 -5.20 7.91 -12.38
C GLY A 117 -6.04 9.18 -12.17
N VAL A 118 -5.40 10.35 -12.03
CA VAL A 118 -6.10 11.65 -11.99
C VAL A 118 -6.79 11.95 -13.31
N GLU A 119 -6.13 11.74 -14.45
CA GLU A 119 -6.68 11.95 -15.79
C GLU A 119 -7.86 11.01 -16.08
N ALA A 120 -7.84 9.79 -15.55
CA ALA A 120 -8.95 8.85 -15.61
C ALA A 120 -10.10 9.19 -14.65
N GLY A 121 -10.00 10.26 -13.86
CA GLY A 121 -11.06 10.73 -12.96
C GLY A 121 -11.09 10.04 -11.58
N HIS A 122 -10.06 9.29 -11.22
CA HIS A 122 -10.01 8.56 -9.94
C HIS A 122 -9.46 9.39 -8.76
N GLY A 123 -9.14 10.67 -8.99
CA GLY A 123 -8.63 11.57 -7.95
C GLY A 123 -7.18 11.31 -7.50
N GLY A 124 -6.54 10.25 -7.97
CA GLY A 124 -5.18 9.88 -7.62
C GLY A 124 -4.75 8.53 -8.18
N LEU A 125 -3.71 7.95 -7.60
CA LEU A 125 -3.21 6.62 -7.95
C LEU A 125 -4.24 5.54 -7.62
N VAL A 126 -4.67 4.77 -8.62
CA VAL A 126 -5.45 3.55 -8.38
C VAL A 126 -4.50 2.36 -8.46
N ARG A 127 -4.27 1.72 -7.31
CA ARG A 127 -3.33 0.60 -7.23
C ARG A 127 -3.98 -0.69 -7.72
N PRO A 128 -3.35 -1.41 -8.68
CA PRO A 128 -3.74 -2.78 -8.93
C PRO A 128 -3.50 -3.63 -7.68
N TRP A 129 -4.42 -4.55 -7.44
CA TRP A 129 -4.41 -5.45 -6.30
C TRP A 129 -4.17 -6.87 -6.79
N LEU A 130 -3.08 -7.50 -6.33
CA LEU A 130 -2.78 -8.89 -6.67
C LEU A 130 -3.72 -9.88 -5.96
N GLY A 131 -4.21 -9.53 -4.76
CA GLY A 131 -4.90 -10.48 -3.90
C GLY A 131 -3.98 -11.60 -3.41
N ALA A 132 -2.74 -11.27 -3.09
CA ALA A 132 -1.77 -12.18 -2.47
C ALA A 132 -0.92 -11.41 -1.48
N TRP A 133 -0.53 -12.10 -0.42
CA TRP A 133 0.36 -11.58 0.63
C TRP A 133 1.56 -12.50 0.82
N GLY A 134 2.69 -11.89 1.17
CA GLY A 134 3.93 -12.61 1.35
C GLY A 134 4.96 -11.87 2.17
N GLN A 135 6.05 -12.58 2.45
CA GLN A 135 7.20 -12.06 3.19
C GLN A 135 8.46 -12.21 2.34
N GLY A 136 9.45 -11.35 2.57
CA GLY A 136 10.77 -11.50 1.94
C GLY A 136 11.39 -12.85 2.31
N VAL A 137 12.07 -13.47 1.34
CA VAL A 137 12.78 -14.73 1.57
C VAL A 137 14.07 -14.45 2.35
N THR A 138 14.19 -15.01 3.56
CA THR A 138 15.43 -15.00 4.34
C THR A 138 16.35 -16.15 3.93
N SER A 139 17.61 -16.15 4.38
CA SER A 139 18.57 -17.22 4.11
C SER A 139 18.06 -18.60 4.57
N ASP A 140 17.40 -18.66 5.74
CA ASP A 140 16.84 -19.90 6.27
C ASP A 140 15.67 -20.40 5.41
N ILE A 141 14.79 -19.48 4.98
CA ILE A 141 13.69 -19.82 4.06
C ILE A 141 14.28 -20.33 2.73
N ALA A 142 15.26 -19.62 2.16
CA ALA A 142 15.91 -20.02 0.91
C ALA A 142 16.52 -21.43 1.00
N ALA A 143 17.26 -21.72 2.07
CA ALA A 143 17.85 -23.03 2.30
C ALA A 143 16.77 -24.13 2.40
N SER A 144 15.67 -23.86 3.12
CA SER A 144 14.55 -24.80 3.24
C SER A 144 13.83 -25.09 1.91
N LEU A 145 13.85 -24.11 0.99
CA LEU A 145 13.24 -24.21 -0.34
C LEU A 145 14.21 -24.69 -1.43
N GLY A 146 15.47 -24.98 -1.06
CA GLY A 146 16.53 -25.38 -2.00
C GLY A 146 16.91 -24.29 -2.99
N MET A 147 16.90 -23.03 -2.56
CA MET A 147 17.31 -21.87 -3.35
C MET A 147 18.76 -21.50 -3.08
N ASP A 148 19.50 -21.12 -4.13
CA ASP A 148 20.91 -20.76 -4.03
C ASP A 148 21.16 -19.43 -3.31
N ARG A 149 20.16 -18.53 -3.31
CA ARG A 149 20.23 -17.22 -2.64
C ARG A 149 18.86 -16.80 -2.06
N PRO A 150 18.83 -16.02 -0.97
CA PRO A 150 17.62 -15.42 -0.44
C PRO A 150 17.18 -14.25 -1.31
N ALA A 151 16.24 -14.51 -2.21
CA ALA A 151 15.67 -13.52 -3.13
C ALA A 151 14.20 -13.83 -3.38
N GLY A 152 13.40 -12.80 -3.64
CA GLY A 152 11.96 -12.96 -3.87
C GLY A 152 11.07 -12.81 -2.63
N ILE A 153 9.77 -12.86 -2.89
CA ILE A 153 8.68 -12.82 -1.91
C ILE A 153 8.01 -14.18 -1.82
N LEU A 154 8.11 -14.83 -0.66
CA LEU A 154 7.38 -16.05 -0.35
C LEU A 154 5.91 -15.72 -0.10
N ILE A 155 5.03 -16.28 -0.93
CA ILE A 155 3.58 -16.12 -0.83
C ILE A 155 3.04 -17.01 0.28
N ASN A 156 2.45 -16.40 1.28
CA ASN A 156 1.91 -17.09 2.46
C ASN A 156 0.37 -17.11 2.48
N ASP A 157 -0.27 -16.16 1.80
CA ASP A 157 -1.73 -16.10 1.72
C ASP A 157 -2.19 -15.60 0.34
N ILE A 158 -3.34 -16.09 -0.11
CA ILE A 158 -3.94 -15.76 -1.40
C ILE A 158 -5.43 -15.56 -1.21
N TYR A 159 -5.93 -14.42 -1.70
CA TYR A 159 -7.34 -14.12 -1.68
C TYR A 159 -8.05 -14.97 -2.73
N LYS A 160 -8.83 -15.94 -2.26
CA LYS A 160 -9.60 -16.85 -3.11
C LYS A 160 -10.49 -16.08 -4.10
N GLY A 161 -10.40 -16.42 -5.37
CA GLY A 161 -11.11 -15.76 -6.46
C GLY A 161 -10.52 -14.41 -6.87
N GLY A 162 -9.44 -13.94 -6.22
CA GLY A 162 -8.69 -12.75 -6.59
C GLY A 162 -7.75 -12.97 -7.80
N PRO A 163 -7.07 -11.92 -8.28
CA PRO A 163 -6.26 -12.01 -9.50
C PRO A 163 -5.12 -13.03 -9.43
N ALA A 164 -4.38 -13.08 -8.32
CA ALA A 164 -3.31 -14.06 -8.11
C ALA A 164 -3.81 -15.51 -8.09
N ASP A 165 -4.94 -15.77 -7.42
CA ASP A 165 -5.57 -17.10 -7.40
C ASP A 165 -5.98 -17.54 -8.81
N ARG A 166 -6.64 -16.65 -9.57
CA ARG A 166 -7.06 -16.92 -10.94
C ARG A 166 -5.90 -17.17 -11.90
N ALA A 167 -4.77 -16.48 -11.69
CA ALA A 167 -3.54 -16.70 -12.43
C ALA A 167 -2.82 -17.99 -12.03
N GLY A 168 -3.29 -18.68 -10.99
CA GLY A 168 -2.73 -19.94 -10.52
C GLY A 168 -1.49 -19.78 -9.64
N LEU A 169 -1.28 -18.61 -9.03
CA LEU A 169 -0.30 -18.42 -7.95
C LEU A 169 -0.72 -19.28 -6.75
N LYS A 170 0.23 -19.79 -5.98
CA LYS A 170 -0.02 -20.70 -4.85
C LYS A 170 0.74 -20.27 -3.61
N VAL A 171 0.18 -20.56 -2.44
CA VAL A 171 0.92 -20.47 -1.18
C VAL A 171 2.14 -21.39 -1.25
N GLY A 172 3.29 -20.87 -0.84
CA GLY A 172 4.60 -21.52 -0.95
C GLY A 172 5.38 -21.19 -2.22
N ASP A 173 4.77 -20.47 -3.17
CA ASP A 173 5.50 -19.89 -4.30
C ASP A 173 6.39 -18.73 -3.87
N VAL A 174 7.49 -18.52 -4.57
CA VAL A 174 8.35 -17.34 -4.40
C VAL A 174 8.29 -16.47 -5.64
N VAL A 175 7.70 -15.28 -5.55
CA VAL A 175 7.71 -14.29 -6.65
C VAL A 175 9.07 -13.60 -6.66
N ARG A 176 9.82 -13.75 -7.76
CA ARG A 176 11.18 -13.18 -7.92
C ARG A 176 11.22 -11.90 -8.71
N ALA A 177 10.29 -11.74 -9.67
CA ALA A 177 10.24 -10.54 -10.50
C ALA A 177 8.82 -10.24 -10.99
N VAL A 178 8.59 -8.97 -11.29
CA VAL A 178 7.39 -8.45 -11.98
C VAL A 178 7.85 -7.76 -13.26
N ASN A 179 7.35 -8.21 -14.41
CA ASN A 179 7.75 -7.68 -15.74
C ASN A 179 9.28 -7.63 -15.94
N GLY A 180 10.00 -8.61 -15.40
CA GLY A 180 11.46 -8.70 -15.48
C GLY A 180 12.22 -7.89 -14.43
N GLN A 181 11.53 -7.10 -13.60
CA GLN A 181 12.14 -6.34 -12.50
C GLN A 181 12.14 -7.16 -11.21
N GLU A 182 13.32 -7.38 -10.61
CA GLU A 182 13.48 -8.15 -9.36
C GLU A 182 12.68 -7.53 -8.20
N VAL A 183 12.17 -8.39 -7.31
CA VAL A 183 11.43 -8.00 -6.10
C VAL A 183 11.91 -8.82 -4.90
N ASP A 184 12.58 -8.17 -3.95
CA ASP A 184 13.16 -8.85 -2.78
C ASP A 184 12.50 -8.46 -1.45
N GLU A 185 11.71 -7.37 -1.46
CA GLU A 185 10.93 -6.91 -0.30
C GLU A 185 9.44 -6.71 -0.66
N PRO A 186 8.50 -6.93 0.29
CA PRO A 186 7.07 -6.73 0.03
C PRO A 186 6.73 -5.33 -0.52
N ALA A 187 7.44 -4.31 -0.05
CA ALA A 187 7.30 -2.94 -0.56
C ALA A 187 7.76 -2.79 -2.01
N SER A 188 8.83 -3.48 -2.42
CA SER A 188 9.27 -3.51 -3.83
C SER A 188 8.21 -4.16 -4.73
N LEU A 189 7.63 -5.30 -4.31
CA LEU A 189 6.52 -5.94 -5.03
C LEU A 189 5.31 -5.00 -5.14
N ARG A 190 4.91 -4.39 -4.02
CA ARG A 190 3.81 -3.41 -3.99
C ARG A 190 4.06 -2.26 -4.96
N TYR A 191 5.27 -1.71 -5.00
CA TYR A 191 5.65 -0.65 -5.92
C TYR A 191 5.61 -1.09 -7.38
N ARG A 192 6.21 -2.25 -7.70
CA ARG A 192 6.20 -2.78 -9.07
C ARG A 192 4.79 -3.01 -9.59
N VAL A 193 3.86 -3.41 -8.73
CA VAL A 193 2.45 -3.55 -9.12
C VAL A 193 1.73 -2.19 -9.17
N SER A 194 1.97 -1.31 -8.18
CA SER A 194 1.31 0.00 -8.08
C SER A 194 1.63 0.94 -9.25
N THR A 195 2.76 0.75 -9.92
CA THR A 195 3.18 1.55 -11.07
C THR A 195 2.61 1.08 -12.41
N LEU A 196 1.89 -0.05 -12.41
CA LEU A 196 1.28 -0.60 -13.62
C LEU A 196 -0.15 -0.12 -13.80
N ALA A 197 -0.59 -0.03 -15.05
CA ALA A 197 -1.93 0.39 -15.40
C ALA A 197 -2.97 -0.70 -15.10
N ILE A 198 -4.09 -0.30 -14.51
CA ILE A 198 -5.26 -1.17 -14.35
C ILE A 198 -5.82 -1.56 -15.71
N GLY A 199 -6.35 -2.77 -15.81
CA GLY A 199 -6.93 -3.33 -17.03
C GLY A 199 -5.93 -4.09 -17.90
N GLY A 200 -4.63 -3.97 -17.62
CA GLY A 200 -3.58 -4.80 -18.22
C GLY A 200 -3.27 -6.08 -17.45
N GLU A 201 -2.11 -6.65 -17.74
CA GLU A 201 -1.56 -7.83 -17.07
C GLU A 201 -0.12 -7.56 -16.61
N ALA A 202 0.27 -8.22 -15.53
CA ALA A 202 1.66 -8.26 -15.06
C ALA A 202 2.19 -9.69 -15.14
N LYS A 203 3.38 -9.84 -15.70
CA LYS A 203 4.09 -11.11 -15.76
C LYS A 203 4.88 -11.31 -14.47
N LEU A 204 4.48 -12.27 -13.66
CA LEU A 204 5.21 -12.69 -12.47
C LEU A 204 6.18 -13.82 -12.83
N ASN A 205 7.46 -13.66 -12.49
CA ASN A 205 8.41 -14.77 -12.49
C ASN A 205 8.38 -15.40 -11.10
N VAL A 206 8.06 -16.69 -11.05
CA VAL A 206 7.77 -17.42 -9.83
C VAL A 206 8.66 -18.65 -9.72
N TRP A 207 9.24 -18.87 -8.55
CA TRP A 207 9.88 -20.12 -8.19
C TRP A 207 8.92 -21.03 -7.45
N ARG A 208 8.74 -22.24 -7.97
CA ARG A 208 7.85 -23.25 -7.42
C ARG A 208 8.54 -24.60 -7.48
N ARG A 209 8.83 -25.18 -6.30
CA ARG A 209 9.39 -26.54 -6.15
C ARG A 209 10.64 -26.78 -7.00
N GLY A 210 11.62 -25.87 -6.92
CA GLY A 210 12.89 -26.03 -7.62
C GLY A 210 12.89 -25.56 -9.08
N ARG A 211 11.80 -24.97 -9.60
CA ARG A 211 11.68 -24.54 -10.99
C ARG A 211 11.14 -23.13 -11.09
N GLU A 212 11.61 -22.40 -12.08
CA GLU A 212 11.02 -21.12 -12.47
C GLU A 212 9.83 -21.33 -13.41
N THR A 213 8.77 -20.56 -13.20
CA THR A 213 7.57 -20.48 -14.01
C THR A 213 7.17 -19.03 -14.17
N SER A 214 6.52 -18.68 -15.27
CA SER A 214 5.89 -17.36 -15.43
C SER A 214 4.38 -17.48 -15.29
N LEU A 215 3.76 -16.51 -14.62
CA LEU A 215 2.31 -16.37 -14.49
C LEU A 215 1.89 -14.98 -14.94
N ASP A 216 0.87 -14.88 -15.77
CA ASP A 216 0.28 -13.58 -16.14
C ASP A 216 -0.90 -13.28 -15.20
N VAL A 217 -0.80 -12.16 -14.48
CA VAL A 217 -1.79 -11.75 -13.48
C VAL A 217 -2.51 -10.50 -13.95
N ALA A 218 -3.84 -10.56 -14.00
CA ALA A 218 -4.66 -9.41 -14.37
C ALA A 218 -4.56 -8.28 -13.33
N LEU A 219 -4.36 -7.06 -13.78
CA LEU A 219 -4.27 -5.87 -12.95
C LEU A 219 -5.66 -5.28 -12.74
N ARG A 220 -6.24 -5.52 -11.56
CA ARG A 220 -7.59 -5.08 -11.18
C ARG A 220 -7.53 -4.29 -9.88
N PRO A 221 -8.43 -3.33 -9.66
CA PRO A 221 -8.56 -2.71 -8.34
C PRO A 221 -8.99 -3.76 -7.30
N PRO A 222 -8.73 -3.52 -6.01
CA PRO A 222 -9.24 -4.39 -4.95
C PRO A 222 -10.78 -4.44 -5.00
N PRO A 223 -11.41 -5.62 -4.79
CA PRO A 223 -12.86 -5.73 -4.84
C PRO A 223 -13.54 -5.13 -3.61
N GLU A 224 -14.70 -4.52 -3.81
CA GLU A 224 -15.65 -4.14 -2.75
C GLU A 224 -16.58 -5.34 -2.45
N ASP A 225 -15.98 -6.48 -2.11
CA ASP A 225 -16.67 -7.73 -1.78
C ASP A 225 -16.15 -8.28 -0.43
N PRO A 226 -17.02 -8.40 0.60
CA PRO A 226 -18.44 -8.05 0.61
C PRO A 226 -18.71 -6.54 0.44
N PRO A 227 -19.89 -6.13 -0.07
CA PRO A 227 -20.25 -4.72 -0.16
C PRO A 227 -20.19 -4.01 1.19
N ARG A 228 -19.76 -2.75 1.18
CA ARG A 228 -19.63 -1.89 2.36
C ARG A 228 -21.00 -1.59 3.00
N ASP A 229 -21.47 -2.51 3.84
CA ASP A 229 -22.72 -2.38 4.62
C ASP A 229 -22.47 -1.51 5.86
N VAL A 230 -22.53 -0.19 5.71
CA VAL A 230 -22.39 0.73 6.84
C VAL A 230 -23.70 0.77 7.62
N THR A 231 -23.68 0.26 8.84
CA THR A 231 -24.87 0.14 9.69
C THR A 231 -24.59 0.70 11.08
N GLU A 232 -25.44 1.59 11.57
CA GLU A 232 -25.50 1.90 12.99
C GLU A 232 -26.30 0.83 13.75
N LEU A 233 -25.65 0.21 14.74
CA LEU A 233 -26.26 -0.81 15.58
C LEU A 233 -27.11 -0.18 16.67
N SER A 234 -28.29 -0.74 16.90
CA SER A 234 -29.25 -0.27 17.90
C SER A 234 -29.89 -1.44 18.65
N GLY A 235 -30.73 -1.12 19.64
CA GLY A 235 -31.43 -2.12 20.46
C GLY A 235 -30.69 -2.49 21.73
N ARG A 236 -31.09 -3.60 22.35
CA ARG A 236 -30.57 -4.06 23.65
C ARG A 236 -29.44 -5.05 23.48
N ASN A 237 -28.26 -4.56 23.08
CA ASN A 237 -27.05 -5.35 22.92
C ASN A 237 -25.78 -4.51 23.22
N PRO A 238 -24.62 -5.15 23.48
CA PRO A 238 -23.41 -4.43 23.87
C PRO A 238 -22.88 -3.44 22.84
N LEU A 239 -23.14 -3.67 21.55
CA LEU A 239 -22.67 -2.85 20.43
C LEU A 239 -23.63 -1.71 20.05
N ALA A 240 -24.73 -1.52 20.80
CA ALA A 240 -25.70 -0.47 20.49
C ALA A 240 -25.05 0.93 20.58
N GLY A 241 -25.16 1.70 19.50
CA GLY A 241 -24.53 3.01 19.26
C GLY A 241 -23.17 2.96 18.56
N ALA A 242 -22.69 1.79 18.13
CA ALA A 242 -21.57 1.67 17.21
C ALA A 242 -22.05 1.68 15.75
N THR A 243 -21.35 2.42 14.90
CA THR A 243 -21.43 2.29 13.44
C THR A 243 -20.42 1.26 13.01
N VAL A 244 -20.87 0.22 12.30
CA VAL A 244 -20.04 -0.87 11.82
C VAL A 244 -20.10 -0.97 10.30
N ALA A 245 -19.09 -1.60 9.70
CA ALA A 245 -19.06 -1.86 8.27
C ALA A 245 -18.45 -3.21 7.95
N ASN A 246 -18.89 -3.81 6.84
CA ASN A 246 -18.20 -4.94 6.22
C ASN A 246 -16.80 -4.51 5.77
N MET A 247 -15.79 -5.29 6.14
CA MET A 247 -14.43 -5.12 5.63
C MET A 247 -14.27 -5.89 4.31
N SER A 248 -13.95 -5.13 3.26
CA SER A 248 -13.60 -5.61 1.92
C SER A 248 -12.16 -5.20 1.59
N PRO A 249 -11.48 -5.83 0.62
CA PRO A 249 -10.18 -5.36 0.16
C PRO A 249 -10.17 -3.90 -0.29
N ALA A 250 -11.24 -3.44 -0.95
CA ALA A 250 -11.34 -2.05 -1.40
C ALA A 250 -11.47 -1.08 -0.22
N PHE A 251 -12.27 -1.43 0.78
CA PHE A 251 -12.41 -0.60 1.96
C PHE A 251 -11.14 -0.59 2.81
N ALA A 252 -10.47 -1.75 2.95
CA ALA A 252 -9.19 -1.86 3.65
C ALA A 252 -8.13 -0.95 3.03
N GLU A 253 -8.01 -0.92 1.69
CA GLU A 253 -7.11 -0.01 0.98
C GLU A 253 -7.43 1.46 1.29
N GLU A 254 -8.72 1.84 1.28
CA GLU A 254 -9.17 3.21 1.55
C GLU A 254 -8.82 3.69 2.96
N VAL A 255 -8.92 2.82 3.97
CA VAL A 255 -8.60 3.17 5.36
C VAL A 255 -7.17 2.82 5.79
N GLY A 256 -6.32 2.41 4.85
CA GLY A 256 -4.91 2.11 5.10
C GLY A 256 -4.65 0.84 5.92
N LEU A 257 -5.56 -0.14 5.85
CA LEU A 257 -5.43 -1.46 6.50
C LEU A 257 -4.93 -2.52 5.50
N ASP A 258 -4.60 -3.71 6.02
CA ASP A 258 -4.26 -4.84 5.17
C ASP A 258 -5.45 -5.24 4.28
N THR A 259 -5.27 -5.22 2.97
CA THR A 259 -6.29 -5.62 1.98
C THR A 259 -6.73 -7.08 2.07
N MET A 260 -6.03 -7.90 2.87
CA MET A 260 -6.40 -9.27 3.19
C MET A 260 -7.30 -9.37 4.42
N GLU A 261 -7.47 -8.28 5.18
CA GLU A 261 -8.30 -8.20 6.37
C GLU A 261 -9.78 -8.38 6.01
N ARG A 262 -10.54 -9.05 6.89
CA ARG A 262 -11.95 -9.43 6.65
C ARG A 262 -12.78 -9.24 7.91
N GLY A 263 -14.11 -9.31 7.80
CA GLY A 263 -15.01 -9.29 8.94
C GLY A 263 -15.72 -7.96 9.08
N VAL A 264 -16.03 -7.57 10.32
CA VAL A 264 -16.80 -6.35 10.60
C VAL A 264 -15.98 -5.39 11.43
N ILE A 265 -15.71 -4.21 10.89
CA ILE A 265 -14.97 -3.12 11.58
C ILE A 265 -15.95 -2.17 12.25
N VAL A 266 -15.58 -1.66 13.42
CA VAL A 266 -16.23 -0.51 14.07
C VAL A 266 -15.65 0.76 13.47
N VAL A 267 -16.51 1.54 12.79
CA VAL A 267 -16.15 2.79 12.13
C VAL A 267 -16.27 3.97 13.09
N GLU A 268 -17.31 3.96 13.92
CA GLU A 268 -17.61 5.04 14.86
C GLU A 268 -18.29 4.48 16.10
N VAL A 269 -18.10 5.14 17.24
CA VAL A 269 -18.82 4.82 18.47
C VAL A 269 -19.43 6.10 19.04
N ARG A 270 -20.75 6.11 19.18
CA ARG A 270 -21.47 7.25 19.76
C ARG A 270 -21.17 7.35 21.26
N ARG A 271 -20.73 8.52 21.72
CA ARG A 271 -20.47 8.78 23.15
C ARG A 271 -21.70 8.53 24.02
N GLY A 272 -21.50 7.91 25.18
CA GLY A 272 -22.54 7.55 26.13
C GLY A 272 -23.43 6.38 25.67
N SER A 273 -23.10 5.72 24.57
CA SER A 273 -23.83 4.53 24.09
C SER A 273 -23.48 3.28 24.89
N SER A 274 -24.13 2.15 24.57
CA SER A 274 -23.74 0.87 25.15
C SER A 274 -22.35 0.47 24.69
N ALA A 275 -22.06 0.65 23.40
CA ALA A 275 -20.77 0.34 22.82
C ALA A 275 -19.63 1.14 23.49
N ASP A 276 -19.86 2.43 23.73
CA ASP A 276 -18.91 3.31 24.41
C ASP A 276 -18.64 2.86 25.85
N ARG A 277 -19.70 2.53 26.61
CA ARG A 277 -19.57 2.05 28.01
C ARG A 277 -18.85 0.71 28.12
N VAL A 278 -18.99 -0.15 27.11
CA VAL A 278 -18.27 -1.42 27.01
C VAL A 278 -16.79 -1.21 26.64
N GLY A 279 -16.46 -0.07 26.02
CA GLY A 279 -15.11 0.32 25.64
C GLY A 279 -14.75 -0.06 24.21
N PHE A 280 -15.73 -0.16 23.30
CA PHE A 280 -15.44 -0.28 21.87
C PHE A 280 -14.81 0.99 21.33
N GLU A 281 -13.88 0.83 20.39
CA GLU A 281 -13.15 1.92 19.75
C GLU A 281 -13.24 1.81 18.22
N PRO A 282 -13.23 2.94 17.49
CA PRO A 282 -13.02 2.92 16.04
C PRO A 282 -11.76 2.12 15.69
N GLY A 283 -11.88 1.22 14.71
CA GLY A 283 -10.81 0.29 14.33
C GLY A 283 -10.92 -1.10 14.96
N ASP A 284 -11.79 -1.30 15.95
CA ASP A 284 -12.06 -2.62 16.50
C ASP A 284 -12.73 -3.53 15.45
N PHE A 285 -12.29 -4.78 15.34
CA PHE A 285 -12.93 -5.80 14.52
C PHE A 285 -13.76 -6.74 15.39
N VAL A 286 -15.03 -6.90 15.07
CA VAL A 286 -15.90 -7.89 15.72
C VAL A 286 -15.69 -9.24 15.01
N ARG A 287 -14.94 -10.14 15.65
CA ARG A 287 -14.60 -11.47 15.13
C ARG A 287 -15.68 -12.49 15.44
N GLY A 288 -16.35 -12.35 16.58
CA GLY A 288 -17.40 -13.30 16.95
C GLY A 288 -18.31 -12.82 18.09
N VAL A 289 -19.51 -13.38 18.11
CA VAL A 289 -20.55 -13.11 19.13
C VAL A 289 -21.15 -14.43 19.58
N ASN A 290 -21.13 -14.70 20.89
CA ASN A 290 -21.62 -15.91 21.53
C ASN A 290 -21.08 -17.21 20.91
N GLY A 291 -19.79 -17.23 20.56
CA GLY A 291 -19.12 -18.37 19.93
C GLY A 291 -19.46 -18.57 18.45
N ARG A 292 -20.18 -17.63 17.82
CA ARG A 292 -20.41 -17.62 16.37
C ARG A 292 -19.46 -16.64 15.70
N ASP A 293 -18.79 -17.09 14.65
CA ASP A 293 -17.96 -16.25 13.80
C ASP A 293 -18.80 -15.18 13.10
N VAL A 294 -18.28 -13.97 13.05
CA VAL A 294 -18.90 -12.83 12.38
C VAL A 294 -18.04 -12.44 11.19
N LYS A 295 -18.57 -12.64 9.97
CA LYS A 295 -17.86 -12.32 8.73
C LYS A 295 -18.45 -11.10 8.04
N THR A 296 -19.73 -10.84 8.27
CA THR A 296 -20.47 -9.71 7.70
C THR A 296 -21.34 -9.03 8.77
N VAL A 297 -21.75 -7.80 8.49
CA VAL A 297 -22.69 -7.01 9.29
C VAL A 297 -24.03 -7.73 9.39
N ALA A 298 -24.46 -8.46 8.34
CA ALA A 298 -25.62 -9.32 8.39
C ALA A 298 -25.49 -10.42 9.46
N ASP A 299 -24.34 -11.13 9.49
CA ASP A 299 -24.05 -12.14 10.52
C ASP A 299 -24.07 -11.51 11.92
N LEU A 300 -23.45 -10.34 12.06
CA LEU A 300 -23.39 -9.61 13.32
C LEU A 300 -24.80 -9.25 13.82
N ARG A 301 -25.61 -8.65 12.96
CA ARG A 301 -27.00 -8.27 13.30
C ARG A 301 -27.81 -9.49 13.71
N GLN A 302 -27.64 -10.62 13.03
CA GLN A 302 -28.31 -11.87 13.40
C GLN A 302 -27.85 -12.39 14.75
N ALA A 303 -26.55 -12.35 15.04
CA ALA A 303 -26.00 -12.80 16.33
C ALA A 303 -26.48 -11.93 17.51
N LEU A 304 -26.67 -10.63 17.28
CA LEU A 304 -27.14 -9.65 18.27
C LEU A 304 -28.66 -9.70 18.54
N GLN A 305 -29.44 -10.45 17.76
CA GLN A 305 -30.89 -10.62 18.00
C GLN A 305 -31.20 -11.64 19.11
N SER A 306 -30.21 -12.36 19.63
CA SER A 306 -30.41 -13.50 20.55
C SER A 306 -31.05 -13.16 21.90
N GLY A 307 -31.29 -11.89 22.23
CA GLY A 307 -31.94 -11.48 23.49
C GLY A 307 -31.20 -11.92 24.74
N ALA A 308 -29.94 -12.34 24.59
CA ALA A 308 -29.15 -13.05 25.58
C ALA A 308 -28.99 -12.22 26.87
N ALA A 309 -29.03 -12.91 28.00
CA ALA A 309 -28.72 -12.34 29.31
C ALA A 309 -27.20 -12.15 29.51
N ARG A 310 -26.39 -12.79 28.66
CA ARG A 310 -24.93 -12.75 28.71
C ARG A 310 -24.38 -12.80 27.28
N TRP A 311 -23.39 -11.96 27.01
CA TRP A 311 -22.75 -11.78 25.72
C TRP A 311 -21.27 -12.15 25.82
N GLY A 312 -20.86 -13.16 25.07
CA GLY A 312 -19.44 -13.42 24.79
C GLY A 312 -19.03 -12.75 23.50
N LEU A 313 -18.06 -11.85 23.52
CA LEU A 313 -17.59 -11.14 22.33
C LEU A 313 -16.12 -11.47 22.08
N ALA A 314 -15.75 -11.74 20.83
CA ALA A 314 -14.36 -11.78 20.39
C ALA A 314 -14.09 -10.54 19.54
N ILE A 315 -13.25 -9.64 20.06
CA ILE A 315 -12.94 -8.34 19.46
C ILE A 315 -11.45 -8.31 19.17
N GLN A 316 -11.07 -7.96 17.95
CA GLN A 316 -9.67 -7.69 17.64
C GLN A 316 -9.40 -6.20 17.67
N ARG A 317 -8.38 -5.80 18.43
CA ARG A 317 -7.85 -4.44 18.49
C ARG A 317 -6.37 -4.47 18.15
N GLY A 318 -6.00 -3.89 17.01
CA GLY A 318 -4.68 -4.10 16.41
C GLY A 318 -4.44 -5.60 16.19
N ASP A 319 -3.32 -6.12 16.72
CA ASP A 319 -2.94 -7.54 16.57
C ASP A 319 -3.48 -8.45 17.70
N LYS A 320 -4.23 -7.90 18.66
CA LYS A 320 -4.70 -8.65 19.83
C LYS A 320 -6.17 -8.97 19.74
N VAL A 321 -6.53 -10.20 20.07
CA VAL A 321 -7.93 -10.63 20.24
C VAL A 321 -8.28 -10.61 21.72
N HIS A 322 -9.31 -9.86 22.06
CA HIS A 322 -9.90 -9.71 23.37
C HIS A 322 -11.23 -10.48 23.43
N ASN A 323 -11.39 -11.31 24.46
CA ASN A 323 -12.64 -12.00 24.73
C ASN A 323 -13.36 -11.31 25.88
N LEU A 324 -14.54 -10.73 25.62
CA LEU A 324 -15.33 -10.00 26.61
C LEU A 324 -16.56 -10.78 27.08
N VAL A 325 -16.62 -10.90 28.39
CA VAL A 325 -17.70 -11.27 29.32
C VAL A 325 -18.74 -10.18 29.64
N ILE A 326 -19.87 -10.01 28.93
CA ILE A 326 -20.82 -8.93 29.27
C ILE A 326 -22.16 -9.49 29.73
N ASP A 327 -22.47 -9.32 31.01
CA ASP A 327 -23.80 -9.62 31.54
C ASP A 327 -24.75 -8.44 31.29
N ARG A 328 -26.04 -8.74 31.17
CA ARG A 328 -27.10 -7.77 30.89
C ARG A 328 -27.33 -6.79 32.03
#